data_AF-J3CDZ0-F1
#
_entry.id   AF-J3CDZ0-F1
#
_cell.length_a   1.000
_cell.length_b   1.000
_cell.length_c   1.000
_cell.angle_alpha   90.00
_cell.angle_beta   90.00
_cell.angle_gamma   90.00
#
_symmetry.space_group_name_H-M   'P 1'
#
loop_
_entity.id
_entity.type
_entity.pdbx_description
1 polymer ?
#
loop_
_entity_poly.entity_id
_entity_poly.type
_entity_poly.pdbx_seq_one_letter_code
_entity_poly.pdbx_strand_id
1 'polypeptide(L)' 'MTAALQIKGLQAWYGESHVLHGVDMVVQPGEVVTLLGR' A
#
# COMPACT_ATOMS: atom_id res chain seq x y z
N MET A 1 -3.97 6.19 19.54
CA MET A 1 -4.16 6.91 18.26
C MET A 1 -4.66 5.93 17.23
N THR A 2 -5.66 6.29 16.44
CA THR A 2 -6.21 5.44 15.37
C THR A 2 -5.49 5.77 14.06
N ALA A 3 -5.08 4.76 13.29
CA ALA A 3 -4.48 4.96 11.98
C ALA A 3 -5.48 5.66 11.03
N ALA A 4 -4.97 6.53 10.16
CA ALA A 4 -5.77 7.17 9.12
C ALA A 4 -6.07 6.20 7.97
N LEU A 5 -5.12 5.31 7.66
CA LEU A 5 -5.28 4.24 6.67
C LEU A 5 -4.56 2.99 7.15
N GLN A 6 -5.18 1.84 6.95
CA GLN A 6 -4.57 0.54 7.16
C GLN A 6 -4.89 -0.36 5.97
N ILE A 7 -3.85 -0.84 5.30
CA ILE A 7 -3.90 -1.78 4.18
C ILE A 7 -3.22 -3.07 4.63
N LYS A 8 -3.85 -4.20 4.30
CA LYS A 8 -3.27 -5.53 4.52
C LYS A 8 -3.35 -6.36 3.24
N GLY A 9 -2.27 -7.04 2.91
CA GLY A 9 -2.17 -8.00 1.82
C GLY A 9 -2.47 -7.39 0.45
N LEU A 10 -2.05 -6.15 0.20
CA LEU A 10 -2.28 -5.50 -1.09
C LEU A 10 -1.61 -6.29 -2.21
N GLN A 11 -2.43 -6.77 -3.12
CA GLN A 11 -2.01 -7.39 -4.36
C GLN A 11 -2.38 -6.48 -5.52
N ALA A 12 -1.51 -6.30 -6.50
CA ALA A 12 -1.82 -5.49 -7.69
C ALA A 12 -1.19 -6.11 -8.94
N TRP A 13 -1.89 -6.02 -10.09
CA TRP A 13 -1.44 -6.58 -11.35
C TRP A 13 -1.46 -5.53 -12.46
N TYR A 14 -0.54 -5.70 -13.41
CA TYR A 14 -0.55 -5.03 -14.69
C TYR A 14 -0.70 -6.09 -15.79
N GLY A 15 -1.92 -6.25 -16.30
CA GLY A 15 -2.29 -7.39 -17.13
C GLY A 15 -2.07 -8.70 -16.39
N GLU A 16 -1.27 -9.60 -16.96
CA GLU A 16 -0.91 -10.88 -16.33
C GLU A 16 0.24 -10.77 -15.32
N SER A 17 0.94 -9.63 -15.26
CA SER A 17 2.07 -9.45 -14.36
C SER A 17 1.62 -9.04 -12.97
N HIS A 18 1.96 -9.81 -11.95
CA HIS A 18 1.77 -9.46 -10.54
C HIS A 18 2.84 -8.44 -10.14
N VAL A 19 2.43 -7.20 -9.81
CA VAL A 19 3.33 -6.06 -9.57
C VAL A 19 3.45 -5.67 -8.09
N LEU A 20 2.42 -5.87 -7.26
CA LEU A 20 2.51 -5.74 -5.80
C LEU A 20 2.11 -7.06 -5.17
N HIS A 21 2.97 -7.63 -4.33
CA HIS A 21 2.75 -8.95 -3.72
C HIS A 21 2.55 -8.81 -2.21
N GLY A 22 1.30 -8.88 -1.75
CA GLY A 22 0.94 -8.96 -0.34
C GLY A 22 1.47 -7.81 0.52
N VAL A 23 1.39 -6.58 0.03
CA VAL A 23 1.95 -5.41 0.71
C VAL A 23 1.05 -4.96 1.87
N ASP A 24 1.62 -4.79 3.06
CA ASP A 24 0.97 -4.22 4.23
C ASP A 24 1.43 -2.76 4.42
N MET A 25 0.50 -1.86 4.74
CA MET A 25 0.82 -0.44 4.97
C MET A 25 -0.09 0.17 6.04
N VAL A 26 0.47 1.05 6.86
CA VAL A 26 -0.28 1.85 7.84
C VAL A 26 0.13 3.31 7.66
N VAL A 27 -0.85 4.21 7.58
CA VAL A 27 -0.62 5.67 7.52
C VAL A 27 -1.22 6.30 8.76
N GLN A 28 -0.40 7.07 9.48
CA GLN A 28 -0.84 7.82 10.65
C GLN A 28 -1.56 9.12 10.26
N PRO A 29 -2.42 9.67 11.12
CA PRO A 29 -3.02 10.98 10.89
C PRO A 29 -1.95 12.07 10.66
N GLY A 30 -2.04 12.78 9.54
CA GLY A 30 -1.10 13.84 9.17
C GLY A 30 0.16 13.35 8.43
N GLU A 31 0.33 12.04 8.26
CA GLU A 31 1.44 11.45 7.52
C GLU A 31 1.16 11.45 6.01
N VAL A 32 2.17 11.82 5.22
CA VAL A 32 2.11 11.76 3.75
C VAL A 32 2.99 10.61 3.28
N VAL A 33 2.36 9.61 2.65
CA VAL A 33 3.04 8.41 2.14
C VAL A 33 2.86 8.34 0.63
N THR A 34 3.91 7.94 -0.10
CA THR A 34 3.88 7.73 -1.54
C THR A 34 4.57 6.41 -1.87
N LEU A 35 3.98 5.64 -2.77
CA LEU A 35 4.59 4.43 -3.33
C LEU A 35 5.25 4.79 -4.66
N LEU A 36 6.56 4.60 -4.75
CA LEU A 36 7.33 4.85 -5.96
C LEU A 36 7.66 3.53 -6.64
N GLY A 37 7.25 3.41 -7.91
CA GLY A 37 7.59 2.29 -8.80
C GLY A 37 8.63 2.68 -9.85
N ARG A 38 9.04 1.70 -10.65
CA ARG A 38 9.87 1.90 -11.84
C ARG A 38 9.01 2.27 -13.04
#